data_AF-A0AAD7JWI9-F1
#
_entry.id   AF-A0AAD7JWI9-F1
#
_cell.length_a   1.000
_cell.length_b   1.000
_cell.length_c   1.000
_cell.angle_alpha   90.00
_cell.angle_beta   90.00
_cell.angle_gamma   90.00
#
_symmetry.space_group_name_H-M   'P 1'
#
loop_
_entity.id
_entity.type
_entity.pdbx_description
1 polymer ?
#
loop_
_entity_poly.entity_id
_entity_poly.type
_entity_poly.pdbx_seq_one_letter_code
_entity_poly.pdbx_strand_id
1 'polypeptide(L)'
;SDPRAGTPSSVLTTDTLLTMISLYYMTQTFQSSVWIYTQNPTFGSSDYIKPLTNAQMLFSLFEFDLMFWSREYVQRVGNLVLYKGMDRHGHFAGSDNPLSARVYANWDCISESSVQKLGPLRYPSRV
;
A
#
# COMPACT_ATOMS: atom_id res chain seq x y z
N SER A 1 -33.15 3.75 11.80
CA SER A 1 -32.01 2.87 12.12
C SER A 1 -31.77 2.01 10.90
N ASP A 2 -30.69 2.25 10.14
CA ASP A 2 -30.40 1.48 8.93
C ASP A 2 -29.89 0.08 9.32
N PRO A 3 -30.60 -1.01 8.99
CA PRO A 3 -30.20 -2.37 9.32
C PRO A 3 -28.96 -2.85 8.53
N ARG A 4 -28.41 -2.02 7.64
CA ARG A 4 -27.23 -2.29 6.80
C ARG A 4 -26.08 -1.30 7.01
N ALA A 5 -26.19 -0.39 7.98
CA ALA A 5 -25.05 0.43 8.38
C ALA A 5 -23.93 -0.48 8.89
N GLY A 6 -22.82 -0.57 8.14
CA GLY A 6 -21.71 -1.46 8.47
C GLY A 6 -21.81 -2.87 7.87
N THR A 7 -22.31 -3.04 6.63
CA THR A 7 -22.03 -4.25 5.83
C THR A 7 -20.84 -4.04 4.88
N PRO A 8 -19.62 -4.52 5.24
CA PRO A 8 -18.43 -4.40 4.40
C PRO A 8 -17.90 -5.77 3.94
N SER A 9 -16.99 -5.78 2.96
CA SER A 9 -15.92 -6.79 2.85
C SER A 9 -14.62 -6.34 3.54
N SER A 10 -14.67 -5.20 4.25
CA SER A 10 -13.55 -4.52 4.92
C SER A 10 -13.32 -5.08 6.32
N VAL A 11 -12.04 -5.24 6.66
CA VAL A 11 -11.56 -5.73 7.97
C VAL A 11 -11.57 -4.62 9.03
N LEU A 12 -11.71 -3.35 8.63
CA LEU A 12 -11.71 -2.20 9.53
C LEU A 12 -13.05 -2.08 10.29
N THR A 13 -12.98 -2.05 11.62
CA THR A 13 -14.15 -1.89 12.49
C THR A 13 -14.43 -0.42 12.78
N THR A 14 -15.66 -0.12 13.20
CA THR A 14 -16.05 1.22 13.67
C THR A 14 -15.15 1.72 14.79
N ASP A 15 -14.74 0.85 15.71
CA ASP A 15 -13.85 1.20 16.82
C ASP A 15 -12.47 1.63 16.32
N THR A 16 -11.93 0.96 15.29
CA THR A 16 -10.68 1.36 14.65
C THR A 16 -10.82 2.75 14.01
N LEU A 17 -11.92 3.02 13.30
CA LEU A 17 -12.16 4.32 12.70
C LEU A 17 -12.28 5.43 13.74
N LEU A 18 -13.08 5.23 14.79
CA LEU A 18 -13.24 6.19 15.87
C LEU A 18 -11.92 6.44 16.61
N THR A 19 -11.10 5.42 16.80
CA THR A 19 -9.77 5.56 17.39
C THR A 19 -8.88 6.48 16.54
N MET A 20 -8.82 6.28 15.22
CA MET A 20 -8.03 7.12 14.33
C MET A 20 -8.54 8.57 14.29
N ILE A 21 -9.86 8.77 14.19
CA ILE A 21 -10.46 10.11 14.21
C ILE A 21 -10.17 10.82 15.54
N SER A 22 -10.32 10.10 16.66
CA SER A 22 -10.05 10.64 18.00
C SER A 22 -8.59 11.04 18.16
N LEU A 23 -7.65 10.26 17.62
CA LEU A 23 -6.23 10.59 17.63
C LEU A 23 -5.97 11.93 16.94
N TYR A 24 -6.49 12.13 15.73
CA TYR A 24 -6.35 13.38 14.99
C TYR A 24 -7.01 14.57 15.71
N TYR A 25 -8.20 14.36 16.27
CA TYR A 25 -8.95 15.38 16.99
C TYR A 25 -8.25 15.82 18.28
N MET A 26 -7.87 14.87 19.14
CA MET A 26 -7.24 15.16 20.43
C MET A 26 -5.86 15.79 20.29
N THR A 27 -5.12 15.44 19.24
CA THR A 27 -3.78 16.00 18.99
C THR A 27 -3.80 17.27 18.13
N GLN A 28 -4.97 17.66 17.59
CA GLN A 28 -5.12 18.81 16.69
C GLN A 28 -4.17 18.73 15.47
N THR A 29 -3.91 17.52 14.98
CA THR A 29 -2.88 17.28 13.94
C THR A 29 -3.41 17.26 12.52
N PHE A 30 -4.72 17.43 12.30
CA PHE A 30 -5.28 17.39 10.94
C PHE A 30 -4.60 18.43 10.03
N GLN A 31 -4.56 19.70 10.45
CA GLN A 31 -4.00 20.78 9.63
C GLN A 31 -2.49 20.63 9.38
N SER A 32 -1.72 20.19 10.38
CA SER A 32 -0.28 19.98 10.19
C SER A 32 0.03 18.76 9.32
N SER A 33 -0.78 17.69 9.42
CA SER A 33 -0.59 16.46 8.63
C SER A 33 -0.79 16.68 7.12
N VAL A 34 -1.69 17.59 6.74
CA VAL A 34 -1.96 17.87 5.32
C VAL A 34 -0.93 18.81 4.69
N TRP A 35 -0.01 19.37 5.46
CA TRP A 35 1.02 20.27 4.93
C TRP A 35 1.97 19.58 3.95
N ILE A 36 2.17 18.27 4.06
CA ILE A 36 3.02 17.52 3.12
C ILE A 36 2.54 17.64 1.66
N TYR A 37 1.23 17.82 1.43
CA TYR A 37 0.69 17.99 0.09
C TYR A 37 1.09 19.33 -0.54
N THR A 38 1.30 20.38 0.25
CA THR A 38 1.78 21.68 -0.27
C THR A 38 3.29 21.65 -0.55
N GLN A 39 4.03 20.83 0.18
CA GLN A 39 5.48 20.65 0.00
C GLN A 39 5.83 19.77 -1.20
N ASN A 40 4.87 18.99 -1.73
CA ASN A 40 5.04 18.15 -2.88
C ASN A 40 4.15 18.63 -4.04
N PRO A 41 4.54 19.69 -4.77
CA PRO A 41 3.72 20.26 -5.85
C PRO A 41 3.54 19.31 -7.04
N THR A 42 4.36 18.25 -7.12
CA THR A 42 4.24 17.18 -8.13
C THR A 42 3.46 15.98 -7.61
N PHE A 43 2.79 16.10 -6.46
CA PHE A 43 1.90 15.06 -5.94
C PHE A 43 0.83 14.71 -6.99
N GLY A 44 0.82 13.44 -7.42
CA GLY A 44 -0.05 12.95 -8.50
C GLY A 44 0.54 13.04 -9.91
N SER A 45 1.77 13.56 -10.08
CA SER A 45 2.51 13.47 -11.33
C SER A 45 2.90 12.02 -11.65
N SER A 46 2.99 11.70 -12.94
CA SER A 46 3.55 10.44 -13.44
C SER A 46 5.06 10.48 -13.68
N ASP A 47 5.68 11.64 -13.45
CA ASP A 47 7.12 11.86 -13.52
C ASP A 47 7.75 11.68 -12.14
N TYR A 48 8.15 10.44 -11.85
CA TYR A 48 8.79 10.10 -10.57
C TYR A 48 10.32 10.15 -10.74
N ILE A 49 10.98 10.83 -9.79
CA ILE A 49 12.43 10.98 -9.79
C ILE A 49 13.04 9.78 -9.05
N LYS A 50 14.05 9.15 -9.66
CA LYS A 50 14.86 8.12 -8.99
C LYS A 50 15.60 8.76 -7.80
N PRO A 51 15.44 8.26 -6.57
CA PRO A 51 16.20 8.75 -5.43
C PRO A 51 17.69 8.45 -5.64
N LEU A 52 18.56 9.33 -5.12
CA LEU A 52 20.02 9.20 -5.20
C LEU A 52 20.55 8.13 -4.22
N THR A 53 20.05 6.90 -4.35
CA THR A 53 20.42 5.76 -3.53
C THR A 53 20.41 4.48 -4.37
N ASN A 54 21.31 3.56 -4.01
CA ASN A 54 21.37 2.21 -4.57
C ASN A 54 20.94 1.15 -3.55
N ALA A 55 20.36 1.57 -2.42
CA ALA A 55 19.80 0.65 -1.43
C ALA A 55 18.77 -0.29 -2.07
N GLN A 56 18.75 -1.54 -1.59
CA GLN A 56 17.79 -2.53 -2.07
C GLN A 56 16.37 -2.08 -1.79
N MET A 57 15.54 -2.09 -2.82
CA MET A 57 14.14 -1.66 -2.75
C MET A 57 13.23 -2.88 -2.91
N LEU A 58 12.23 -2.98 -2.04
CA LEU A 58 11.19 -3.99 -2.10
C LEU A 58 9.85 -3.26 -2.34
N PHE A 59 9.00 -3.84 -3.19
CA PHE A 59 7.71 -3.26 -3.53
C PHE A 59 6.60 -4.31 -3.43
N SER A 60 5.52 -3.93 -2.76
CA SER A 60 4.29 -4.72 -2.71
C SER A 60 3.17 -3.94 -3.38
N LEU A 61 2.47 -4.59 -4.31
CA LEU A 61 1.32 -4.04 -4.99
C LEU A 61 0.06 -4.69 -4.43
N PHE A 62 -0.91 -3.88 -4.02
CA PHE A 62 -2.19 -4.33 -3.49
C PHE A 62 -3.30 -4.04 -4.50
N GLU A 63 -4.18 -5.01 -4.75
CA GLU A 63 -5.23 -4.92 -5.78
C GLU A 63 -6.16 -3.71 -5.60
N PHE A 64 -6.49 -3.37 -4.35
CA PHE A 64 -7.42 -2.29 -4.02
C PHE A 64 -6.70 -1.03 -3.50
N ASP A 65 -5.46 -0.81 -3.92
CA ASP A 65 -4.73 0.44 -3.65
C ASP A 65 -5.21 1.58 -4.54
N LEU A 66 -4.94 2.83 -4.15
CA LEU A 66 -5.38 4.03 -4.86
C LEU A 66 -4.73 4.18 -6.25
N MET A 67 -3.58 3.55 -6.45
CA MET A 67 -2.76 3.69 -7.66
C MET A 67 -2.07 2.37 -7.98
N PHE A 68 -1.73 2.19 -9.26
CA PHE A 68 -1.11 0.99 -9.79
C PHE A 68 0.21 1.32 -10.50
N TRP A 69 1.26 0.55 -10.21
CA TRP A 69 2.56 0.67 -10.86
C TRP A 69 3.06 -0.69 -11.32
N SER A 70 3.41 -0.78 -12.61
CA SER A 70 3.97 -2.00 -13.17
C SER A 70 5.39 -2.25 -12.64
N ARG A 71 5.83 -3.51 -12.69
CA ARG A 71 7.20 -3.89 -12.26
C ARG A 71 8.25 -3.08 -13.01
N GLU A 72 8.09 -2.90 -14.31
CA GLU A 72 9.04 -2.19 -15.18
C GLU A 72 9.14 -0.72 -14.77
N TYR A 73 8.02 -0.12 -14.36
CA TYR A 73 7.99 1.24 -13.86
C TYR A 73 8.77 1.37 -12.55
N VAL A 74 8.48 0.49 -11.58
CA VAL A 74 9.13 0.50 -10.26
C VAL A 74 10.65 0.23 -10.38
N GLN A 75 11.07 -0.63 -11.32
CA GLN A 75 12.49 -0.88 -11.60
C GLN A 75 13.24 0.35 -12.13
N ARG A 76 12.57 1.27 -12.82
CA ARG A 76 13.19 2.53 -13.26
C ARG A 76 13.40 3.50 -12.11
N VAL A 77 12.50 3.46 -11.13
CA VAL A 77 12.52 4.37 -9.97
C VAL A 77 13.58 3.96 -8.95
N GLY A 78 13.97 2.69 -8.82
CA GLY A 78 14.97 2.29 -7.81
C GLY A 78 15.59 0.91 -8.02
N ASN A 79 16.49 0.51 -7.12
CA ASN A 79 17.15 -0.81 -7.15
C ASN A 79 16.20 -1.92 -6.65
N LEU A 80 15.24 -2.30 -7.47
CA LEU A 80 14.18 -3.24 -7.10
C LEU A 80 14.69 -4.69 -7.02
N VAL A 81 14.69 -5.26 -5.82
CA VAL A 81 15.09 -6.65 -5.54
C VAL A 81 13.87 -7.58 -5.42
N LEU A 82 12.74 -7.08 -4.93
CA LEU A 82 11.49 -7.84 -4.79
C LEU A 82 10.30 -7.03 -5.26
N TYR A 83 9.44 -7.65 -6.08
CA TYR A 83 8.14 -7.10 -6.47
C TYR A 83 7.08 -8.18 -6.35
N LYS A 84 6.05 -7.93 -5.54
CA LYS A 84 5.00 -8.91 -5.23
C LYS A 84 3.61 -8.28 -5.29
N GLY A 85 2.69 -8.92 -6.02
CA GLY A 85 1.26 -8.59 -6.00
C GLY A 85 0.52 -9.32 -4.88
N MET A 86 -0.52 -8.69 -4.33
CA MET A 86 -1.40 -9.28 -3.33
C MET A 86 -2.87 -9.08 -3.71
N ASP A 87 -3.60 -10.20 -3.77
CA ASP A 87 -4.95 -10.29 -4.36
C ASP A 87 -6.10 -9.94 -3.39
N ARG A 88 -5.82 -9.46 -2.16
CA ARG A 88 -6.90 -9.28 -1.15
C ARG A 88 -6.69 -8.14 -0.17
N HIS A 89 -5.98 -7.10 -0.56
CA HIS A 89 -5.71 -5.97 0.33
C HIS A 89 -5.84 -4.65 -0.41
N GLY A 90 -6.08 -3.58 0.35
CA GLY A 90 -6.17 -2.23 -0.17
C GLY A 90 -5.09 -1.31 0.35
N HIS A 91 -5.37 -0.02 0.24
CA HIS A 91 -4.47 1.07 0.61
C HIS A 91 -3.92 0.98 2.04
N PHE A 92 -4.71 0.46 2.99
CA PHE A 92 -4.34 0.37 4.41
C PHE A 92 -3.75 -0.99 4.77
N ALA A 93 -2.80 -1.50 3.98
CA ALA A 93 -2.25 -2.85 4.13
C ALA A 93 -1.75 -3.21 5.54
N GLY A 94 -1.22 -2.23 6.30
CA GLY A 94 -0.79 -2.44 7.69
C GLY A 94 -1.95 -2.66 8.67
N SER A 95 -3.10 -2.04 8.43
CA SER A 95 -4.30 -2.15 9.27
C SER A 95 -5.22 -3.30 8.81
N ASP A 96 -5.29 -3.54 7.50
CA ASP A 96 -6.13 -4.57 6.91
C ASP A 96 -5.63 -5.98 7.23
N ASN A 97 -4.31 -6.17 7.34
CA ASN A 97 -3.71 -7.44 7.72
C ASN A 97 -2.29 -7.24 8.31
N PRO A 98 -2.16 -7.20 9.65
CA PRO A 98 -0.87 -6.99 10.31
C PRO A 98 0.12 -8.14 10.09
N LEU A 99 -0.36 -9.34 9.71
CA LEU A 99 0.50 -10.48 9.41
C LEU A 99 1.12 -10.39 8.01
N SER A 100 0.38 -9.91 7.00
CA SER A 100 0.98 -9.71 5.67
C SER A 100 2.07 -8.64 5.71
N ALA A 101 1.94 -7.57 6.48
CA ALA A 101 3.01 -6.59 6.66
C ALA A 101 4.25 -7.19 7.39
N ARG A 102 4.03 -8.10 8.36
CA ARG A 102 5.10 -8.74 9.14
C ARG A 102 5.90 -9.79 8.37
N VAL A 103 5.27 -10.54 7.47
CA VAL A 103 5.96 -11.59 6.69
C VAL A 103 7.03 -11.03 5.75
N TYR A 104 6.91 -9.77 5.32
CA TYR A 104 7.90 -9.12 4.43
C TYR A 104 8.95 -8.27 5.15
N ALA A 105 8.80 -8.04 6.46
CA ALA A 105 9.80 -7.37 7.28
C ALA A 105 10.91 -8.32 7.77
N ASN A 106 10.69 -9.64 7.71
CA ASN A 106 11.69 -10.66 8.00
C ASN A 106 12.31 -11.17 6.69
N TRP A 107 13.60 -10.88 6.49
CA TRP A 107 14.40 -11.37 5.36
C TRP A 107 14.41 -12.91 5.23
N ASP A 108 14.08 -13.63 6.30
CA ASP A 108 14.13 -15.10 6.35
C ASP A 108 12.92 -15.80 5.71
N CYS A 109 11.82 -15.11 5.41
CA CYS A 109 10.60 -15.73 4.87
C CYS A 109 10.50 -15.72 3.33
N ILE A 110 11.48 -15.14 2.63
CA ILE A 110 11.57 -15.22 1.17
C ILE A 110 12.33 -16.51 0.83
N SER A 111 11.67 -17.67 0.94
CA SER A 111 12.24 -18.89 0.35
C SER A 111 12.11 -18.83 -1.18
N GLU A 112 13.15 -19.29 -1.88
CA GLU A 112 13.24 -19.40 -3.36
C GLU A 112 11.98 -19.99 -4.02
N SER A 113 11.25 -20.85 -3.29
CA SER A 113 10.00 -21.46 -3.74
C SER A 113 8.84 -20.47 -4.01
N SER A 114 8.91 -19.25 -3.46
CA SER A 114 7.89 -18.20 -3.66
C SER A 114 8.10 -17.38 -4.93
N VAL A 115 9.29 -17.44 -5.54
CA VAL A 115 9.65 -16.69 -6.76
C VAL A 115 9.12 -17.39 -8.02
N GLN A 116 8.88 -18.71 -7.95
CA GLN A 116 8.59 -19.55 -9.13
C GLN A 116 7.11 -19.96 -9.31
N LYS A 117 6.19 -19.61 -8.39
CA LYS A 117 4.79 -20.08 -8.42
C LYS A 117 3.77 -19.07 -8.95
N LEU A 118 4.18 -18.10 -9.76
CA LEU A 118 3.25 -17.11 -10.33
C LEU A 118 3.12 -17.33 -11.83
N GLY A 119 2.00 -17.94 -12.22
CA GLY A 119 1.56 -17.99 -13.62
C GLY A 119 1.35 -16.57 -14.19
N PRO A 120 1.07 -16.44 -15.50
CA PRO A 120 0.94 -15.14 -16.14
C PRO A 120 -0.12 -14.29 -15.43
N LEU A 121 0.27 -13.06 -15.06
CA LEU A 121 -0.59 -12.05 -14.45
C LEU A 121 -1.83 -11.86 -15.34
N ARG A 122 -3.02 -12.16 -14.80
CA ARG A 122 -4.28 -11.78 -15.46
C ARG A 122 -4.49 -10.29 -15.20
N TYR A 123 -4.25 -9.48 -16.22
CA TYR A 123 -4.65 -8.07 -16.21
C TYR A 123 -6.19 -8.00 -16.17
N PRO A 124 -6.80 -7.25 -15.23
CA PRO A 124 -8.21 -6.93 -15.36
C PRO A 124 -8.41 -6.09 -16.63
N SER A 125 -9.31 -6.55 -17.51
CA SER A 125 -9.71 -5.82 -18.71
C SER A 125 -10.32 -4.48 -18.31
N ARG A 126 -9.77 -3.38 -18.81
CA ARG A 126 -10.34 -2.03 -18.66
C ARG A 126 -11.81 -2.03 -19.10
N VAL A 127 -12.68 -1.50 -18.25
CA VAL A 127 -13.97 -0.91 -18.63
C VAL A 127 -13.82 0.60 -18.53
#